data_AF-A0A225UDQ1-F1
#
_entry.id   AF-A0A225UDQ1-F1
#
_cell.length_a   1.000
_cell.length_b   1.000
_cell.length_c   1.000
_cell.angle_alpha   90.00
_cell.angle_beta   90.00
_cell.angle_gamma   90.00
#
_symmetry.space_group_name_H-M   'P 1'
#
loop_
_entity.id
_entity.type
_entity.pdbx_description
1 polymer ?
#
loop_
_entity_poly.entity_id
_entity_poly.type
_entity_poly.pdbx_seq_one_letter_code
_entity_poly.pdbx_strand_id
1 'polypeptide(L)'
;MFMTQSVRVFSTAATGRRVLCSLQELQNLHGKGIKFPLHSPEPKEAAPEADAKKSTKPRRRRDLLTTGFVFFNEKTQQPRAFVNRCPHAMLELDFDDSDFFCEGFIHCKVHAAFFDPDTGMCLQGPISSRKALKGLDELQVEVDGKQVVLLNDQARLTSLTTYNSQEHDAYKREKQRELAEALAKRSGTSEIEEMQQRLHEKTMARLKNYEQMDQVAFNKAKKK
;
A
#
# COMPACT_ATOMS: atom_id res chain seq x y z
N MET A 1 -43.51 -21.09 -31.63
CA MET A 1 -42.67 -21.67 -30.56
C MET A 1 -41.94 -20.52 -29.89
N PHE A 2 -42.36 -20.16 -28.67
CA PHE A 2 -41.85 -19.00 -27.94
C PHE A 2 -40.54 -19.37 -27.25
N MET A 3 -39.45 -18.66 -27.55
CA MET A 3 -38.19 -18.77 -26.83
C MET A 3 -38.30 -17.94 -25.54
N THR A 4 -38.34 -18.63 -24.40
CA THR A 4 -38.37 -18.03 -23.07
C THR A 4 -37.07 -17.29 -22.80
N GLN A 5 -37.14 -15.96 -22.72
CA GLN A 5 -36.08 -15.13 -22.13
C GLN A 5 -35.92 -15.52 -20.65
N SER A 6 -34.78 -16.12 -20.33
CA SER A 6 -34.37 -16.33 -18.93
C SER A 6 -33.94 -14.98 -18.36
N VAL A 7 -34.90 -14.21 -17.84
CA VAL A 7 -34.62 -13.07 -16.96
C VAL A 7 -34.00 -13.64 -15.69
N ARG A 8 -32.68 -13.55 -15.57
CA ARG A 8 -32.00 -13.78 -14.29
C ARG A 8 -32.40 -12.63 -13.37
N VAL A 9 -33.32 -12.91 -12.47
CA VAL A 9 -33.64 -12.04 -11.35
C VAL A 9 -32.38 -11.95 -10.50
N PHE A 10 -31.68 -10.82 -10.59
CA PHE A 10 -30.63 -10.47 -9.64
C PHE A 10 -31.32 -10.28 -8.29
N SER A 11 -31.02 -11.19 -7.37
CA SER A 11 -31.41 -11.06 -5.96
C SER A 11 -30.87 -9.73 -5.42
N THR A 12 -31.77 -8.79 -5.17
CA THR A 12 -31.52 -7.56 -4.43
C THR A 12 -31.31 -7.90 -2.96
N ALA A 13 -30.13 -8.40 -2.60
CA ALA A 13 -29.67 -8.35 -1.22
C ALA A 13 -29.21 -6.90 -0.98
N ALA A 14 -29.87 -6.20 -0.05
CA ALA A 14 -29.55 -4.82 0.29
C ALA A 14 -28.06 -4.66 0.62
N THR A 15 -27.38 -3.96 -0.28
CA THR A 15 -25.99 -3.53 -0.24
C THR A 15 -25.77 -2.64 0.97
N GLY A 16 -24.97 -3.13 1.93
CA GLY A 16 -24.77 -2.48 3.22
C GLY A 16 -23.94 -1.20 3.10
N ARG A 17 -24.59 -0.04 3.13
CA ARG A 17 -23.92 1.22 3.46
C ARG A 17 -23.30 1.08 4.87
N ARG A 18 -21.99 1.27 4.99
CA ARG A 18 -21.27 1.17 6.27
C ARG A 18 -20.46 2.44 6.53
N VAL A 19 -20.67 3.05 7.69
CA VAL A 19 -19.87 4.19 8.14
C VAL A 19 -18.46 3.72 8.47
N LEU A 20 -17.45 4.37 7.89
CA LEU A 20 -16.03 4.08 8.15
C LEU A 20 -15.45 5.00 9.21
N CYS A 21 -15.62 6.31 9.03
CA CYS A 21 -15.05 7.34 9.90
C CYS A 21 -15.76 8.69 9.67
N SER A 22 -15.40 9.72 10.43
CA SER A 22 -15.82 11.09 10.11
C SER A 22 -14.96 11.69 9.00
N LEU A 23 -15.52 12.64 8.22
CA LEU A 23 -14.76 13.36 7.19
C LEU A 23 -13.62 14.17 7.82
N GLN A 24 -13.89 14.82 8.95
CA GLN A 24 -12.90 15.63 9.67
C GLN A 24 -11.71 14.78 10.15
N GLU A 25 -11.98 13.59 10.69
CA GLU A 25 -10.95 12.66 11.10
C GLU A 25 -10.05 12.27 9.92
N LEU A 26 -10.64 11.96 8.77
CA LEU A 26 -9.90 11.60 7.57
C LEU A 26 -9.06 12.77 7.01
N GLN A 27 -9.58 13.99 7.08
CA GLN A 27 -8.86 15.21 6.68
C GLN A 27 -7.66 15.50 7.59
N ASN A 28 -7.78 15.23 8.89
CA ASN A 28 -6.72 15.48 9.87
C ASN A 28 -5.55 14.50 9.77
N LEU A 29 -5.70 13.40 9.03
CA LEU A 29 -4.67 12.36 8.90
C LEU A 29 -3.54 12.73 7.93
N HIS A 30 -3.71 13.76 7.09
CA HIS A 30 -2.69 14.34 6.21
C HIS A 30 -1.77 13.30 5.54
N GLY A 31 -2.31 12.54 4.58
CA GLY A 31 -1.55 11.54 3.84
C GLY A 31 -1.39 10.18 4.55
N LYS A 32 -2.15 9.91 5.61
CA LYS A 32 -2.33 8.57 6.19
C LYS A 32 -3.72 8.02 5.87
N GLY A 33 -3.84 6.69 5.92
CA GLY A 33 -5.11 5.97 5.71
C GLY A 33 -5.61 5.28 6.96
N ILE A 34 -6.91 5.00 7.00
CA ILE A 34 -7.56 4.18 8.03
C ILE A 34 -7.79 2.78 7.44
N LYS A 35 -7.22 1.75 8.07
CA LYS A 35 -7.44 0.33 7.73
C LYS A 35 -8.76 -0.15 8.35
N PHE A 36 -9.55 -0.92 7.60
CA PHE A 36 -10.82 -1.49 8.06
C PHE A 36 -11.08 -2.88 7.48
N PRO A 37 -11.80 -3.78 8.18
CA PRO A 37 -12.16 -5.10 7.64
C PRO A 37 -13.28 -4.99 6.59
N LEU A 38 -13.16 -5.69 5.45
CA LEU A 38 -14.21 -5.69 4.40
C LEU A 38 -15.36 -6.64 4.66
N HIS A 39 -15.14 -7.68 5.47
CA HIS A 39 -16.21 -8.58 5.91
C HIS A 39 -16.36 -8.42 7.42
N SER A 40 -17.60 -8.41 7.90
CA SER A 40 -17.83 -8.58 9.34
C SER A 40 -17.24 -9.94 9.73
N PRO A 41 -16.51 -10.06 10.86
CA PRO A 41 -16.13 -11.37 11.34
C PRO A 41 -17.42 -12.13 11.58
N GLU A 42 -17.68 -13.20 10.81
CA GLU A 42 -18.76 -14.10 11.17
C GLU A 42 -18.54 -14.52 12.63
N PRO A 43 -19.61 -14.56 13.46
CA PRO A 43 -19.47 -15.10 14.80
C PRO A 43 -18.80 -16.46 14.67
N LYS A 44 -17.82 -16.74 15.53
CA LYS A 44 -17.17 -18.05 15.62
C LYS A 44 -18.26 -19.08 15.95
N GLU A 45 -18.96 -19.60 14.95
CA GLU A 45 -19.83 -20.75 15.12
C GLU A 45 -18.93 -21.86 15.63
N ALA A 46 -19.27 -22.35 16.83
CA ALA A 46 -18.60 -23.44 17.48
C ALA A 46 -18.45 -24.58 16.47
N ALA A 47 -17.24 -25.13 16.40
CA ALA A 47 -16.93 -26.23 15.51
C ALA A 47 -18.03 -27.31 15.59
N PRO A 48 -18.62 -27.73 14.46
CA PRO A 48 -19.48 -28.89 14.50
C PRO A 48 -18.60 -30.09 14.83
N GLU A 49 -18.82 -30.71 15.98
CA GLU A 49 -18.39 -32.08 16.21
C GLU A 49 -19.14 -32.95 15.22
N ALA A 50 -18.45 -33.47 14.20
CA ALA A 50 -18.89 -34.68 13.50
C ALA A 50 -17.78 -35.28 12.63
N ASP A 51 -17.46 -36.52 12.99
CA ASP A 51 -17.21 -37.68 12.15
C ASP A 51 -16.22 -37.63 10.97
N ALA A 52 -15.24 -38.53 11.10
CA ALA A 52 -14.29 -38.88 10.08
C ALA A 52 -14.97 -39.57 8.88
N LYS A 53 -14.99 -38.92 7.72
CA LYS A 53 -14.68 -39.47 6.37
C LYS A 53 -15.22 -38.58 5.23
N LYS A 54 -14.46 -37.56 4.82
CA LYS A 54 -14.17 -37.17 3.42
C LYS A 54 -13.20 -36.00 3.41
N SER A 55 -11.94 -36.25 3.08
CA SER A 55 -10.87 -35.24 3.09
C SER A 55 -10.88 -34.37 1.83
N THR A 56 -11.89 -33.52 1.68
CA THR A 56 -11.75 -32.27 0.92
C THR A 56 -11.82 -31.16 1.94
N LYS A 57 -10.67 -30.77 2.51
CA LYS A 57 -10.60 -29.55 3.33
C LYS A 57 -11.24 -28.43 2.52
N PRO A 58 -12.33 -27.80 2.98
CA PRO A 58 -12.82 -26.61 2.30
C PRO A 58 -11.64 -25.64 2.31
N ARG A 59 -11.22 -25.19 1.11
CA ARG A 59 -10.25 -24.10 1.01
C ARG A 59 -10.86 -22.96 1.80
N ARG A 60 -10.35 -22.66 3.01
CA ARG A 60 -10.76 -21.48 3.76
C ARG A 60 -10.71 -20.34 2.75
N ARG A 61 -11.87 -19.74 2.45
CA ARG A 61 -11.94 -18.60 1.53
C ARG A 61 -10.93 -17.59 2.07
N ARG A 62 -9.83 -17.39 1.35
CA ARG A 62 -8.78 -16.42 1.68
C ARG A 62 -9.30 -14.97 1.61
N ASP A 63 -10.59 -14.83 1.29
CA ASP A 63 -11.36 -13.60 1.18
C ASP A 63 -11.86 -13.10 2.55
N LEU A 64 -11.99 -13.97 3.56
CA LEU A 64 -12.57 -13.66 4.90
C LEU A 64 -11.70 -12.74 5.79
N LEU A 65 -10.45 -12.47 5.38
CA LEU A 65 -9.51 -11.60 6.11
C LEU A 65 -9.15 -10.33 5.33
N THR A 66 -9.83 -10.06 4.21
CA THR A 66 -9.43 -8.95 3.35
C THR A 66 -9.79 -7.62 4.03
N THR A 67 -8.79 -6.77 4.26
CA THR A 67 -9.02 -5.40 4.71
C THR A 67 -9.08 -4.44 3.53
N GLY A 68 -9.70 -3.28 3.75
CA GLY A 68 -9.60 -2.10 2.92
C GLY A 68 -8.89 -1.00 3.67
N PHE A 69 -8.53 0.06 2.96
CA PHE A 69 -8.11 1.31 3.58
C PHE A 69 -8.77 2.49 2.89
N VAL A 70 -9.04 3.54 3.66
CA VAL A 70 -9.64 4.79 3.20
C VAL A 70 -8.74 5.96 3.60
N PHE A 71 -8.61 6.97 2.74
CA PHE A 71 -7.81 8.16 2.99
C PHE A 71 -8.45 9.38 2.32
N PHE A 72 -8.09 10.58 2.77
CA PHE A 72 -8.51 11.82 2.13
C PHE A 72 -7.49 12.20 1.07
N ASN A 73 -7.94 12.29 -0.18
CA ASN A 73 -7.09 12.73 -1.27
C ASN A 73 -7.12 14.27 -1.34
N GLU A 74 -6.02 14.90 -0.91
CA GLU A 74 -5.90 16.36 -0.87
C GLU A 74 -5.92 17.00 -2.26
N LYS A 75 -5.51 16.29 -3.32
CA LYS A 75 -5.52 16.84 -4.69
C LYS A 75 -6.94 16.92 -5.24
N THR A 76 -7.73 15.87 -5.04
CA THR A 76 -9.11 15.80 -5.54
C THR A 76 -10.15 16.32 -4.55
N GLN A 77 -9.73 16.61 -3.30
CA GLN A 77 -10.58 17.02 -2.19
C GLN A 77 -11.70 16.02 -1.87
N GLN A 78 -11.43 14.71 -2.06
CA GLN A 78 -12.41 13.64 -1.91
C GLN A 78 -11.81 12.43 -1.19
N PRO A 79 -12.60 11.69 -0.39
CA PRO A 79 -12.17 10.42 0.18
C PRO A 79 -11.99 9.38 -0.93
N ARG A 80 -10.97 8.53 -0.80
CA ARG A 80 -10.71 7.39 -1.68
C ARG A 80 -10.41 6.16 -0.86
N ALA A 81 -10.81 5.00 -1.38
CA ALA A 81 -10.62 3.74 -0.69
C ALA A 81 -10.25 2.63 -1.67
N PHE A 82 -9.36 1.74 -1.23
CA PHE A 82 -8.92 0.59 -2.00
C PHE A 82 -8.88 -0.66 -1.12
N VAL A 83 -8.97 -1.82 -1.76
CA VAL A 83 -8.67 -3.08 -1.11
C VAL A 83 -7.20 -3.10 -0.72
N ASN A 84 -6.90 -3.48 0.52
CA ASN A 84 -5.53 -3.67 1.01
C ASN A 84 -4.94 -4.98 0.49
N ARG A 85 -4.76 -5.08 -0.82
CA ARG A 85 -4.20 -6.28 -1.46
C ARG A 85 -3.41 -5.90 -2.68
N CYS A 86 -2.12 -6.21 -2.67
CA CYS A 86 -1.28 -6.03 -3.83
C CYS A 86 -1.67 -7.01 -4.95
N PRO A 87 -2.00 -6.53 -6.17
CA PRO A 87 -2.34 -7.41 -7.29
C PRO A 87 -1.17 -8.26 -7.79
N HIS A 88 0.07 -7.92 -7.44
CA HIS A 88 1.26 -8.67 -7.83
C HIS A 88 1.47 -9.93 -6.98
N ALA A 89 1.47 -9.76 -5.65
CA ALA A 89 1.77 -10.84 -4.69
C ALA A 89 0.54 -11.39 -3.93
N MET A 90 -0.61 -10.73 -4.05
CA MET A 90 -1.85 -11.06 -3.30
C MET A 90 -1.67 -11.02 -1.77
N LEU A 91 -0.81 -10.11 -1.31
CA LEU A 91 -0.52 -9.81 0.09
C LEU A 91 -0.97 -8.39 0.44
N GLU A 92 -1.13 -8.08 1.73
CA GLU A 92 -1.45 -6.73 2.19
C GLU A 92 -0.32 -5.74 1.89
N LEU A 93 -0.69 -4.47 1.66
CA LEU A 93 0.24 -3.42 1.23
C LEU A 93 1.08 -2.88 2.39
N ASP A 94 0.49 -2.79 3.58
CA ASP A 94 0.98 -2.08 4.77
C ASP A 94 1.85 -2.92 5.70
N PHE A 95 1.96 -4.24 5.48
CA PHE A 95 2.70 -5.13 6.40
C PHE A 95 2.24 -4.98 7.88
N ASP A 96 0.92 -4.78 8.06
CA ASP A 96 0.20 -4.59 9.34
C ASP A 96 0.46 -3.30 10.12
N ASP A 97 1.21 -2.33 9.59
CA ASP A 97 1.42 -1.05 10.27
C ASP A 97 0.39 0.05 9.94
N SER A 98 -0.56 -0.26 9.04
CA SER A 98 -1.60 0.68 8.57
C SER A 98 -1.07 1.98 7.96
N ASP A 99 0.19 2.01 7.54
CA ASP A 99 0.78 3.12 6.81
C ASP A 99 0.98 2.72 5.33
N PHE A 100 0.26 3.42 4.46
CA PHE A 100 0.09 3.05 3.06
C PHE A 100 0.86 3.95 2.10
N PHE A 101 1.49 5.02 2.58
CA PHE A 101 2.00 6.09 1.72
C PHE A 101 3.51 6.29 1.81
N CYS A 102 4.12 6.61 0.69
CA CYS A 102 5.50 7.06 0.60
C CYS A 102 5.60 8.09 -0.53
N GLU A 103 6.13 9.27 -0.22
CA GLU A 103 6.23 10.39 -1.18
C GLU A 103 4.90 10.79 -1.84
N GLY A 104 3.78 10.63 -1.13
CA GLY A 104 2.43 10.93 -1.65
C GLY A 104 1.85 9.86 -2.58
N PHE A 105 2.53 8.72 -2.76
CA PHE A 105 2.04 7.58 -3.52
C PHE A 105 1.68 6.42 -2.61
N ILE A 106 0.76 5.55 -3.05
CA ILE A 106 0.45 4.33 -2.31
C ILE A 106 1.60 3.34 -2.52
N HIS A 107 2.20 2.85 -1.44
CA HIS A 107 3.38 2.01 -1.44
C HIS A 107 3.08 0.63 -0.86
N CYS A 108 3.34 -0.42 -1.63
CA CYS A 108 3.35 -1.79 -1.15
C CYS A 108 4.70 -2.07 -0.46
N LYS A 109 4.69 -2.11 0.88
CA LYS A 109 5.87 -2.35 1.71
C LYS A 109 6.45 -3.76 1.54
N VAL A 110 5.69 -4.70 1.01
CA VAL A 110 6.12 -6.10 0.82
C VAL A 110 7.15 -6.25 -0.30
N HIS A 111 6.98 -5.53 -1.41
CA HIS A 111 7.85 -5.70 -2.58
C HIS A 111 8.04 -4.41 -3.40
N ALA A 112 7.93 -3.26 -2.74
CA ALA A 112 8.24 -1.94 -3.30
C ALA A 112 7.50 -1.62 -4.61
N ALA A 113 6.20 -1.90 -4.65
CA ALA A 113 5.34 -1.42 -5.74
C ALA A 113 4.69 -0.08 -5.37
N PHE A 114 4.51 0.79 -6.36
CA PHE A 114 3.88 2.09 -6.19
C PHE A 114 2.62 2.20 -7.05
N PHE A 115 1.58 2.76 -6.45
CA PHE A 115 0.29 3.00 -7.08
C PHE A 115 -0.09 4.48 -6.95
N ASP A 116 -0.78 4.97 -7.98
CA ASP A 116 -1.31 6.31 -8.00
C ASP A 116 -2.51 6.44 -7.05
N PRO A 117 -2.53 7.40 -6.10
CA PRO A 117 -3.65 7.59 -5.18
C PRO A 117 -4.94 8.07 -5.85
N ASP A 118 -4.83 8.71 -7.03
CA ASP A 118 -5.98 9.25 -7.76
C ASP A 118 -6.72 8.17 -8.57
N THR A 119 -6.09 7.04 -8.89
CA THR A 119 -6.70 6.03 -9.76
C THR A 119 -6.51 4.60 -9.27
N GLY A 120 -5.60 4.36 -8.33
CA GLY A 120 -5.13 3.03 -7.96
C GLY A 120 -4.25 2.39 -9.03
N MET A 121 -3.92 3.09 -10.12
CA MET A 121 -3.12 2.55 -11.21
C MET A 121 -1.72 2.19 -10.73
N CYS A 122 -1.22 1.02 -11.15
CA CYS A 122 0.16 0.63 -10.89
C CYS A 122 1.14 1.48 -11.70
N LEU A 123 1.99 2.24 -11.01
CA LEU A 123 3.04 3.08 -11.59
C LEU A 123 4.37 2.31 -11.70
N GLN A 124 4.67 1.50 -10.69
CA GLN A 124 5.90 0.70 -10.63
C GLN A 124 5.60 -0.61 -9.90
N GLY A 125 6.02 -1.73 -10.49
CA GLY A 125 5.86 -3.07 -9.91
C GLY A 125 7.21 -3.79 -9.80
N PRO A 126 7.27 -4.93 -9.10
CA PRO A 126 8.49 -5.72 -9.03
C PRO A 126 8.94 -6.15 -10.44
N ILE A 127 10.23 -5.96 -10.73
CA ILE A 127 10.85 -6.24 -12.05
C ILE A 127 10.57 -7.69 -12.53
N SER A 128 10.32 -8.64 -11.62
CA SER A 128 10.14 -10.05 -11.94
C SER A 128 8.71 -10.48 -12.31
N SER A 129 7.70 -9.63 -12.13
CA SER A 129 6.31 -10.05 -12.39
C SER A 129 5.94 -9.91 -13.87
N ARG A 130 5.91 -11.05 -14.59
CA ARG A 130 5.30 -11.19 -15.94
C ARG A 130 3.78 -10.98 -15.97
N LYS A 131 3.14 -10.70 -14.82
CA LYS A 131 1.71 -10.38 -14.76
C LYS A 131 1.53 -8.92 -15.15
N ALA A 132 0.48 -8.63 -15.92
CA ALA A 132 0.10 -7.26 -16.25
C ALA A 132 0.10 -6.39 -14.99
N LEU A 133 0.64 -5.16 -15.10
CA LEU A 133 0.67 -4.13 -14.05
C LEU A 133 -0.77 -3.70 -13.72
N LYS A 134 -1.53 -4.57 -13.07
CA LYS A 134 -2.91 -4.32 -12.66
C LYS A 134 -2.90 -3.30 -11.52
N GLY A 135 -3.83 -2.35 -11.56
CA GLY A 135 -4.06 -1.42 -10.46
C GLY A 135 -4.72 -2.09 -9.24
N LEU A 136 -4.85 -1.30 -8.17
CA LEU A 136 -5.61 -1.67 -6.99
C LEU A 136 -7.10 -1.76 -7.31
N ASP A 137 -7.80 -2.63 -6.60
CA ASP A 137 -9.25 -2.73 -6.67
C ASP A 137 -9.88 -1.64 -5.80
N GLU A 138 -10.71 -0.78 -6.39
CA GLU A 138 -11.28 0.41 -5.75
C GLU A 138 -12.57 0.07 -4.98
N LEU A 139 -12.73 0.68 -3.81
CA LEU A 139 -13.91 0.58 -2.96
C LEU A 139 -14.72 1.87 -3.07
N GLN A 140 -16.03 1.73 -3.24
CA GLN A 140 -16.90 2.90 -3.42
C GLN A 140 -17.19 3.57 -2.09
N VAL A 141 -16.68 4.79 -1.90
CA VAL A 141 -16.97 5.62 -0.73
C VAL A 141 -17.69 6.91 -1.14
N GLU A 142 -18.56 7.39 -0.25
CA GLU A 142 -19.29 8.66 -0.41
C GLU A 142 -19.24 9.43 0.91
N VAL A 143 -19.35 10.76 0.82
CA VAL A 143 -19.54 11.62 2.00
C VAL A 143 -21.05 11.78 2.22
N ASP A 144 -21.54 11.28 3.35
CA ASP A 144 -22.92 11.49 3.81
C ASP A 144 -22.90 12.44 5.02
N GLY A 145 -23.23 13.70 4.78
CA GLY A 145 -23.10 14.77 5.77
C GLY A 145 -21.67 14.96 6.25
N LYS A 146 -21.35 14.50 7.46
CA LYS A 146 -20.00 14.57 8.07
C LYS A 146 -19.30 13.21 8.13
N GLN A 147 -19.88 12.17 7.53
CA GLN A 147 -19.40 10.80 7.61
C GLN A 147 -18.90 10.31 6.26
N VAL A 148 -17.85 9.49 6.28
CA VAL A 148 -17.39 8.76 5.10
C VAL A 148 -18.00 7.37 5.16
N VAL A 149 -18.77 7.02 4.13
CA VAL A 149 -19.58 5.82 4.07
C VAL A 149 -19.12 4.95 2.90
N LEU A 150 -18.85 3.68 3.18
CA LEU A 150 -18.63 2.64 2.19
C LEU A 150 -19.98 2.20 1.62
N LEU A 151 -20.16 2.29 0.30
CA LEU A 151 -21.42 1.98 -0.39
C LEU A 151 -21.59 0.48 -0.68
N ASN A 152 -20.47 -0.23 -0.86
CA ASN A 152 -20.45 -1.66 -1.12
C ASN A 152 -19.12 -2.26 -0.67
N ASP A 153 -19.18 -3.41 0.02
CA ASP A 153 -18.01 -4.18 0.45
C ASP A 153 -17.37 -4.96 -0.72
N GLN A 154 -18.06 -5.05 -1.86
CA GLN A 154 -17.47 -5.58 -3.09
C GLN A 154 -16.67 -4.48 -3.80
N ALA A 155 -15.37 -4.72 -3.94
CA ALA A 155 -14.52 -3.86 -4.75
C ALA A 155 -15.02 -3.85 -6.19
N ARG A 156 -15.10 -2.65 -6.78
CA ARG A 156 -15.21 -2.56 -8.24
C ARG A 156 -13.89 -3.11 -8.76
N LEU A 157 -13.95 -4.27 -9.42
CA LEU A 157 -12.92 -4.63 -10.37
C LEU A 157 -12.86 -3.44 -11.33
N THR A 158 -11.77 -2.67 -11.26
CA THR A 158 -11.41 -1.68 -12.27
C THR A 158 -11.01 -2.45 -13.53
N SER A 159 -11.95 -3.23 -14.08
CA SER A 159 -11.98 -3.62 -15.46
C SER A 159 -12.33 -2.35 -16.23
N LEU A 160 -11.30 -1.51 -16.43
CA LEU A 160 -11.14 -0.55 -17.52
C LEU A 160 -12.43 -0.27 -18.29
N THR A 161 -13.33 0.53 -17.71
CA THR A 161 -14.40 1.16 -18.47
C THR A 161 -13.74 2.22 -19.34
N THR A 162 -13.45 1.85 -20.59
CA THR A 162 -13.25 2.74 -21.75
C THR A 162 -12.41 4.00 -21.48
N TYR A 163 -11.19 3.83 -20.97
CA TYR A 163 -10.17 4.86 -21.14
C TYR A 163 -9.63 4.78 -22.58
N ASN A 164 -9.53 5.92 -23.25
CA ASN A 164 -8.69 6.03 -24.45
C ASN A 164 -7.29 5.58 -24.05
N SER A 165 -6.82 4.45 -24.60
CA SER A 165 -5.56 3.81 -24.19
C SER A 165 -4.38 4.76 -24.28
N GLN A 166 -4.41 5.71 -25.21
CA GLN A 166 -3.35 6.71 -25.40
C GLN A 166 -3.33 7.76 -24.28
N GLU A 167 -4.48 8.24 -23.82
CA GLU A 167 -4.58 9.20 -22.71
C GLU A 167 -4.18 8.54 -21.39
N HIS A 168 -4.61 7.30 -21.18
CA HIS A 168 -4.25 6.51 -20.01
C HIS A 168 -2.73 6.27 -19.94
N ASP A 169 -2.10 5.95 -21.06
CA ASP A 169 -0.64 5.77 -21.12
C ASP A 169 0.12 7.09 -20.90
N ALA A 170 -0.39 8.21 -21.41
CA ALA A 170 0.19 9.53 -21.19
C ALA A 170 0.14 9.92 -19.71
N TYR A 171 -1.04 9.78 -19.07
CA TYR A 171 -1.21 10.02 -17.64
C TYR A 171 -0.30 9.12 -16.80
N LYS A 172 -0.18 7.83 -17.16
CA LYS A 172 0.73 6.91 -16.48
C LYS A 172 2.18 7.36 -16.55
N ARG A 173 2.67 7.75 -17.73
CA ARG A 173 4.06 8.24 -17.89
C ARG A 173 4.32 9.50 -17.09
N GLU A 174 3.36 10.41 -17.04
CA GLU A 174 3.43 11.59 -16.21
C GLU A 174 3.56 11.22 -14.72
N LYS A 175 2.68 10.36 -14.20
CA LYS A 175 2.74 9.91 -12.81
C LYS A 175 4.00 9.11 -12.48
N GLN A 176 4.52 8.32 -13.42
CA GLN A 176 5.81 7.66 -13.27
C GLN A 176 6.98 8.66 -13.16
N ARG A 177 6.93 9.78 -13.89
CA ARG A 177 7.93 10.85 -13.78
C ARG A 177 7.83 11.58 -12.44
N GLU A 178 6.61 11.91 -11.99
CA GLU A 178 6.37 12.49 -10.65
C GLU A 178 6.94 11.57 -9.54
N LEU A 179 6.64 10.27 -9.62
CA LEU A 179 7.18 9.27 -8.68
C LEU A 179 8.71 9.23 -8.73
N ALA A 180 9.30 9.15 -9.92
CA ALA A 180 10.76 9.11 -10.06
C ALA A 180 11.44 10.35 -9.46
N GLU A 181 10.87 11.53 -9.68
CA GLU A 181 11.37 12.78 -9.10
C GLU A 181 11.25 12.78 -7.57
N ALA A 182 10.13 12.34 -7.02
CA ALA A 182 9.92 12.30 -5.57
C ALA A 182 10.86 11.30 -4.89
N LEU A 183 11.03 10.10 -5.47
CA LEU A 183 11.99 9.12 -4.97
C LEU A 183 13.44 9.63 -5.08
N ALA A 184 13.79 10.34 -6.16
CA ALA A 184 15.11 10.93 -6.34
C ALA A 184 15.43 11.98 -5.26
N LYS A 185 14.45 12.81 -4.90
CA LYS A 185 14.56 13.80 -3.80
C LYS A 185 14.77 13.11 -2.45
N ARG A 186 14.10 11.98 -2.19
CA ARG A 186 14.30 11.19 -0.97
C ARG A 186 15.70 10.58 -0.89
N SER A 187 16.21 10.06 -2.01
CA SER A 187 17.56 9.50 -2.11
C SER A 187 18.66 10.57 -2.17
N GLY A 188 18.38 11.78 -1.66
CA GLY A 188 19.35 12.87 -1.58
C GLY A 188 20.68 12.32 -1.09
N THR A 189 21.73 12.56 -1.86
CA THR A 189 23.09 12.06 -1.62
C THR A 189 23.61 12.44 -0.23
N SER A 190 22.96 13.40 0.45
CA SER A 190 23.34 13.89 1.78
C SER A 190 23.36 12.82 2.86
N GLU A 191 22.44 11.84 2.91
CA GLU A 191 22.50 10.82 3.98
C GLU A 191 23.70 9.88 3.82
N ILE A 192 24.02 9.51 2.58
CA ILE A 192 25.16 8.66 2.24
C ILE A 192 26.46 9.46 2.38
N GLU A 193 26.49 10.71 1.92
CA GLU A 193 27.63 11.63 2.06
C GLU A 193 27.92 11.95 3.53
N GLU A 194 26.91 12.20 4.36
CA GLU A 194 27.06 12.39 5.81
C GLU A 194 27.62 11.13 6.48
N MET A 195 27.12 9.95 6.11
CA MET A 195 27.65 8.69 6.62
C MET A 195 29.12 8.51 6.22
N GLN A 196 29.47 8.79 4.96
CA GLN A 196 30.85 8.73 4.46
C GLN A 196 31.75 9.73 5.19
N GLN A 197 31.27 10.94 5.43
CA GLN A 197 32.00 11.98 6.16
C GLN A 197 32.25 11.57 7.62
N ARG A 198 31.23 11.04 8.32
CA ARG A 198 31.39 10.51 9.69
C ARG A 198 32.39 9.35 9.74
N LEU A 199 32.39 8.47 8.74
CA LEU A 199 33.37 7.37 8.66
C LEU A 199 34.79 7.90 8.38
N HIS A 200 34.92 8.90 7.51
CA HIS A 200 36.20 9.54 7.22
C HIS A 200 36.78 10.21 8.47
N GLU A 201 35.99 11.00 9.19
CA GLU A 201 36.41 11.64 10.45
C GLU A 201 36.88 10.63 11.50
N LYS A 202 36.13 9.54 11.70
CA LYS A 202 36.53 8.45 12.60
C LYS A 202 37.86 7.82 12.20
N THR A 203 38.08 7.65 10.89
CA THR A 203 39.31 7.07 10.34
C THR A 203 40.51 8.00 10.61
N MET A 204 40.35 9.29 10.33
CA MET A 204 41.40 10.29 10.56
C MET A 204 41.73 10.46 12.05
N ALA A 205 40.72 10.44 12.93
CA ALA A 205 40.94 10.46 14.37
C ALA A 205 41.73 9.24 14.85
N ARG A 206 41.45 8.06 14.29
CA ARG A 206 42.18 6.83 14.63
C ARG A 206 43.64 6.89 14.19
N LEU A 207 43.92 7.40 13.00
CA LEU A 207 45.29 7.60 12.50
C LEU A 207 46.07 8.57 13.40
N LYS A 208 45.46 9.70 13.78
CA LYS A 208 46.07 10.66 14.70
C LYS A 208 46.41 10.04 16.06
N ASN A 209 45.54 9.16 16.57
CA ASN A 209 45.82 8.44 17.82
C ASN A 209 47.04 7.51 17.67
N TYR A 210 47.18 6.80 16.55
CA TYR A 210 48.36 5.98 16.29
C TYR A 210 49.64 6.81 16.21
N GLU A 211 49.62 7.93 15.50
CA GLU A 211 50.76 8.86 15.43
C GLU A 211 51.17 9.37 16.82
N GLN A 212 50.19 9.71 17.66
CA GLN A 212 50.46 10.14 19.04
C GLN A 212 51.05 9.01 19.89
N MET A 213 50.56 7.78 19.75
CA MET A 213 51.11 6.62 20.45
C MET A 213 52.55 6.35 20.04
N ASP A 214 52.86 6.42 18.74
CA ASP A 214 54.20 6.24 18.21
C ASP A 214 55.15 7.35 18.68
N GLN A 215 54.68 8.60 18.69
CA GLN A 215 55.45 9.74 19.20
C GLN A 215 55.78 9.58 20.69
N VAL A 216 54.81 9.11 21.50
CA VAL A 216 54.99 8.85 22.93
C VAL A 216 55.97 7.69 23.15
N ALA A 217 55.86 6.62 22.37
CA ALA A 217 56.78 5.48 22.43
C ALA A 217 58.22 5.90 22.07
N PHE A 218 58.38 6.68 21.00
CA PHE A 218 59.67 7.23 20.57
C PHE A 218 60.31 8.14 21.63
N ASN A 219 59.53 9.05 22.22
CA ASN A 219 60.01 9.96 23.27
C ASN A 219 60.38 9.21 24.56
N LYS A 220 59.68 8.11 24.89
CA LYS A 220 60.01 7.25 26.02
C LYS A 220 61.31 6.47 25.78
N ALA A 221 61.56 6.03 24.55
CA ALA A 221 62.80 5.35 24.17
C ALA A 221 64.04 6.28 24.23
N LYS A 222 63.89 7.57 23.89
CA LYS A 222 64.97 8.58 24.01
C LYS A 222 65.32 9.02 25.43
N LYS A 223 64.45 8.75 26.41
CA LYS A 223 64.66 9.11 27.84
C LYS A 223 65.28 7.98 28.67
N LYS A 224 65.54 6.82 28.08
CA LYS A 224 66.32 5.71 28.65
C LYS A 224 67.73 5.74 28.06
#